data_AF-Q21VX9-F1
#
_entry.id   AF-Q21VX9-F1
#
_cell.length_a   1.000
_cell.length_b   1.000
_cell.length_c   1.000
_cell.angle_alpha   90.00
_cell.angle_beta   90.00
_cell.angle_gamma   90.00
#
_symmetry.space_group_name_H-M   'P 1'
#
loop_
_entity.id
_entity.type
_entity.pdbx_description
1 polymer ?
#
loop_
_entity_poly.entity_id
_entity_poly.type
_entity_poly.pdbx_seq_one_letter_code
_entity_poly.pdbx_strand_id
1 'polypeptide(L)'
;MGGSAGGLDAYIRLLKNLPPDMGVAIVVVNHITLMPTQLHQVLPPFTKMPVELITENLVIEPNHVYIIPANRDLHVDGEVFQLRPISKPRGWPDVITVFLKSLTQYWDGKLIAVIVSGFDGDGAATLRGIKEVGGITIAQKPGHEA
;
A
#
# COMPACT_ATOMS: atom_id res chain seq x y z
N MET A 1 -1.80 -2.00 -1.26
CA MET A 1 -1.44 -1.75 -2.68
C MET A 1 -0.07 -1.14 -2.73
N GLY A 2 0.81 -1.58 -3.62
CA GLY A 2 2.10 -0.89 -3.80
C GLY A 2 2.66 -0.97 -5.21
N GLY A 3 3.44 0.05 -5.57
CA GLY A 3 4.01 0.24 -6.90
C GLY A 3 5.07 1.35 -6.93
N SER A 4 5.87 1.38 -8.01
CA SER A 4 6.98 2.31 -8.22
C SER A 4 6.59 3.44 -9.19
N ALA A 5 7.19 3.49 -10.38
CA ALA A 5 6.80 4.39 -11.46
C ALA A 5 5.51 3.91 -12.16
N GLY A 6 4.53 4.81 -12.37
CA GLY A 6 3.30 4.50 -13.10
C GLY A 6 2.11 4.01 -12.25
N GLY A 7 2.25 3.94 -10.92
CA GLY A 7 1.20 3.44 -10.03
C GLY A 7 -0.11 4.26 -10.04
N LEU A 8 -0.07 5.55 -10.39
CA LEU A 8 -1.25 6.42 -10.33
C LEU A 8 -2.40 5.93 -11.22
N ASP A 9 -2.14 5.61 -12.49
CA ASP A 9 -3.19 5.12 -13.40
C ASP A 9 -3.77 3.78 -12.91
N ALA A 10 -2.92 2.90 -12.38
CA ALA A 10 -3.35 1.64 -11.79
C ALA A 10 -4.24 1.85 -10.54
N TYR A 11 -3.87 2.79 -9.65
CA TYR A 11 -4.68 3.15 -8.49
C TYR A 11 -6.03 3.74 -8.91
N ILE A 12 -6.04 4.66 -9.88
CA ILE A 12 -7.27 5.25 -10.40
C ILE A 12 -8.19 4.17 -10.98
N ARG A 13 -7.66 3.30 -11.85
CA ARG A 13 -8.44 2.22 -12.46
C ARG A 13 -9.02 1.27 -11.42
N LEU A 14 -8.25 0.91 -10.39
CA LEU A 14 -8.75 0.04 -9.35
C LEU A 14 -9.84 0.75 -8.54
N LEU A 15 -9.55 1.94 -8.01
CA LEU A 15 -10.46 2.68 -7.14
C LEU A 15 -11.80 3.03 -7.82
N LYS A 16 -11.80 3.33 -9.12
CA LYS A 16 -13.04 3.57 -9.89
C LYS A 16 -13.99 2.36 -9.95
N ASN A 17 -13.44 1.15 -9.79
CA ASN A 17 -14.19 -0.09 -9.94
C ASN A 17 -14.48 -0.79 -8.60
N LEU A 18 -14.04 -0.22 -7.48
CA LEU A 18 -14.30 -0.77 -6.15
C LEU A 18 -15.54 -0.13 -5.52
N PRO A 19 -16.51 -0.93 -5.02
CA PRO A 19 -17.58 -0.43 -4.16
C PRO A 19 -17.02 0.25 -2.92
N PRO A 20 -17.58 1.40 -2.49
CA PRO A 20 -17.10 2.12 -1.33
C PRO A 20 -17.47 1.48 0.01
N ASP A 21 -18.35 0.49 0.02
CA ASP A 21 -18.92 -0.17 1.21
C ASP A 21 -18.48 -1.64 1.33
N MET A 22 -17.34 -2.00 0.74
CA MET A 22 -16.81 -3.36 0.73
C MET A 22 -16.40 -3.88 2.12
N GLY A 23 -16.27 -3.00 3.12
CA GLY A 23 -15.81 -3.34 4.46
C GLY A 23 -14.30 -3.54 4.56
N VAL A 24 -13.52 -2.94 3.65
CA VAL A 24 -12.05 -3.08 3.59
C VAL A 24 -11.35 -1.74 3.74
N ALA A 25 -10.20 -1.74 4.41
CA ALA A 25 -9.27 -0.62 4.41
C ALA A 25 -8.26 -0.81 3.26
N ILE A 26 -8.07 0.21 2.44
CA ILE A 26 -7.13 0.18 1.30
C ILE A 26 -5.91 1.03 1.64
N VAL A 27 -4.76 0.39 1.82
CA VAL A 27 -3.50 1.12 2.09
C VAL A 27 -2.66 1.19 0.82
N VAL A 28 -2.26 2.40 0.41
CA VAL A 28 -1.37 2.67 -0.73
C VAL A 28 0.04 2.98 -0.22
N VAL A 29 0.98 2.09 -0.55
CA VAL A 29 2.39 2.18 -0.17
C VAL A 29 3.22 2.27 -1.44
N ASN A 30 3.83 3.43 -1.70
CA ASN A 30 4.72 3.63 -2.84
C ASN A 30 6.19 3.56 -2.41
N HIS A 31 7.10 3.33 -3.36
CA HIS A 31 8.54 3.43 -3.09
C HIS A 31 8.92 4.78 -2.48
N ILE A 32 10.02 4.76 -1.72
CA ILE A 32 10.57 5.91 -0.99
C ILE A 32 10.82 7.07 -1.96
N THR A 33 10.03 8.14 -1.82
CA THR A 33 10.36 9.45 -2.37
C THR A 33 10.69 10.40 -1.22
N LEU A 34 11.75 11.20 -1.38
CA LEU A 34 12.04 12.31 -0.46
C LEU A 34 10.98 13.41 -0.54
N MET A 35 10.21 13.43 -1.63
CA MET A 35 9.13 14.39 -1.84
C MET A 35 7.81 13.89 -1.25
N PRO A 36 7.01 14.79 -0.63
CA PRO A 36 5.65 14.49 -0.19
C PRO A 36 4.79 13.93 -1.33
N THR A 37 4.02 12.90 -1.03
CA THR A 37 3.01 12.37 -1.95
C THR A 37 1.75 13.25 -1.92
N GLN A 38 1.20 13.52 -3.10
CA GLN A 38 -0.09 14.23 -3.25
C GLN A 38 -1.24 13.28 -3.58
N LEU A 39 -1.04 11.96 -3.48
CA LEU A 39 -2.09 10.99 -3.83
C LEU A 39 -3.37 11.16 -3.02
N HIS A 40 -3.27 11.58 -1.76
CA HIS A 40 -4.44 11.87 -0.92
C HIS A 40 -5.28 13.04 -1.44
N GLN A 41 -4.70 13.93 -2.25
CA GLN A 41 -5.40 15.04 -2.91
C GLN A 41 -5.83 14.70 -4.35
N VAL A 42 -5.09 13.81 -5.02
CA VAL A 42 -5.32 13.45 -6.44
C VAL A 42 -6.33 12.32 -6.62
N LEU A 43 -6.41 11.38 -5.68
CA LEU A 43 -7.30 10.21 -5.77
C LEU A 43 -8.77 10.44 -5.38
N PRO A 44 -9.18 11.42 -4.53
CA PRO A 44 -10.57 11.63 -4.15
C PRO A 44 -11.58 11.69 -5.32
N PRO A 45 -11.28 12.32 -6.48
CA PRO A 45 -12.21 12.34 -7.62
C PRO A 45 -12.54 10.97 -8.22
N PHE A 46 -11.83 9.91 -7.83
CA PHE A 46 -11.90 8.58 -8.45
C PHE A 46 -12.46 7.49 -7.54
N THR A 47 -12.91 7.84 -6.33
CA THR A 47 -13.54 6.94 -5.38
C THR A 47 -14.54 7.68 -4.51
N LYS A 48 -15.50 6.96 -3.92
CA LYS A 48 -16.38 7.51 -2.88
C LYS A 48 -15.85 7.28 -1.46
N MET A 49 -14.83 6.43 -1.29
CA MET A 49 -14.16 6.22 -0.02
C MET A 49 -13.35 7.47 0.35
N PRO A 50 -13.30 7.88 1.64
CA PRO A 50 -12.39 8.93 2.07
C PRO A 50 -10.94 8.54 1.75
N VAL A 51 -10.15 9.52 1.28
CA VAL A 51 -8.74 9.33 0.97
C VAL A 51 -7.91 10.20 1.92
N GLU A 52 -7.11 9.56 2.76
CA GLU A 52 -6.41 10.21 3.86
C GLU A 52 -4.91 9.95 3.82
N LEU A 53 -4.13 10.96 4.18
CA LEU A 53 -2.70 10.79 4.45
C LEU A 53 -2.56 10.18 5.84
N ILE A 54 -1.83 9.07 5.96
CA ILE A 54 -1.63 8.42 7.26
C ILE A 54 -0.85 9.35 8.19
N THR A 55 -1.40 9.55 9.38
CA THR A 55 -0.74 10.21 10.52
C THR A 55 -0.42 9.20 11.62
N GLU A 56 0.44 9.59 12.55
CA GLU A 56 0.77 8.76 13.72
C GLU A 56 -0.49 8.40 14.52
N ASN A 57 -0.58 7.14 14.97
CA ASN A 57 -1.72 6.59 15.72
C ASN A 57 -3.09 6.72 15.00
N LEU A 58 -3.11 6.90 13.68
CA LEU A 58 -4.36 6.93 12.93
C LEU A 58 -5.04 5.55 12.97
N VAL A 59 -6.31 5.53 13.37
CA VAL A 59 -7.11 4.30 13.43
C VAL A 59 -7.43 3.82 12.02
N ILE A 60 -7.31 2.51 11.81
CA ILE A 60 -7.63 1.83 10.56
C ILE A 60 -9.14 1.58 10.53
N GLU A 61 -9.85 2.29 9.67
CA GLU A 61 -11.28 2.13 9.47
C GLU A 61 -11.59 1.42 8.14
N PRO A 62 -12.63 0.58 8.09
CA PRO A 62 -13.10 0.03 6.84
C PRO A 62 -13.60 1.14 5.91
N ASN A 63 -13.66 0.88 4.61
CA ASN A 63 -14.18 1.80 3.59
C ASN A 63 -13.37 3.09 3.41
N HIS A 64 -12.07 3.03 3.74
CA HIS A 64 -11.13 4.14 3.62
C HIS A 64 -9.95 3.79 2.73
N VAL A 65 -9.39 4.83 2.10
CA VAL A 65 -8.13 4.75 1.35
C VAL A 65 -7.05 5.54 2.09
N TYR A 66 -6.00 4.87 2.51
CA TYR A 66 -4.90 5.44 3.28
C TYR A 66 -3.64 5.54 2.43
N ILE A 67 -2.97 6.68 2.49
CA ILE A 67 -1.73 6.95 1.74
C ILE A 67 -0.56 7.06 2.71
N ILE A 68 0.49 6.27 2.50
CA ILE A 68 1.72 6.40 3.30
C ILE A 68 2.36 7.80 3.12
N PRO A 69 2.80 8.48 4.19
CA PRO A 69 3.56 9.71 4.06
C PRO A 69 4.98 9.44 3.53
N ALA A 70 5.59 10.47 2.97
CA ALA A 70 6.99 10.41 2.54
C ALA A 70 7.95 10.23 3.73
N ASN A 71 9.11 9.63 3.46
CA ASN A 71 10.21 9.53 4.42
C ASN A 71 9.85 8.83 5.76
N ARG A 72 8.99 7.80 5.71
CA ARG A 72 8.57 7.00 6.86
C ARG A 72 8.47 5.51 6.50
N ASP A 73 8.79 4.67 7.47
CA ASP A 73 8.39 3.27 7.47
C ASP A 73 7.00 3.18 8.10
N LEU A 74 6.11 2.39 7.49
CA LEU A 74 4.76 2.18 7.97
C LEU A 74 4.66 0.84 8.69
N HIS A 75 4.01 0.87 9.85
CA HIS A 75 3.72 -0.28 10.68
C HIS A 75 2.25 -0.27 11.10
N VAL A 76 1.80 -1.41 11.66
CA VAL A 76 0.54 -1.52 12.38
C VAL A 76 0.81 -2.09 13.78
N ASP A 77 -0.02 -1.68 14.74
CA ASP A 77 -0.13 -2.27 16.08
C ASP A 77 -1.62 -2.42 16.39
N GLY A 78 -2.15 -3.63 16.22
CA GLY A 78 -3.60 -3.84 16.16
C GLY A 78 -4.26 -3.02 15.04
N GLU A 79 -5.24 -2.20 15.39
CA GLU A 79 -6.03 -1.39 14.46
C GLU A 79 -5.52 0.06 14.30
N VAL A 80 -4.26 0.34 14.64
CA VAL A 80 -3.66 1.67 14.45
C VAL A 80 -2.42 1.63 13.56
N PHE A 81 -2.27 2.67 12.73
CA PHE A 81 -1.04 2.91 12.00
C PHE A 81 0.04 3.49 12.92
N GLN A 82 1.26 3.00 12.73
CA GLN A 82 2.46 3.46 13.44
C GLN A 82 3.48 3.95 12.41
N LEU A 83 3.96 5.19 12.56
CA LEU A 83 4.96 5.76 11.66
C LEU A 83 6.35 5.74 12.31
N ARG A 84 7.33 5.16 11.61
CA ARG A 84 8.70 5.10 12.11
C ARG A 84 9.67 5.83 11.18
N PRO A 85 10.81 6.33 11.70
CA PRO A 85 11.90 6.77 10.84
C PRO A 85 12.29 5.64 9.87
N ILE A 86 12.65 5.99 8.64
CA ILE A 86 13.08 5.01 7.65
C ILE A 86 14.24 4.19 8.20
N SER A 87 14.05 2.87 8.25
CA SER A 87 15.07 1.92 8.74
C SER A 87 16.23 1.77 7.77
N LYS A 88 16.00 1.92 6.46
CA LYS A 88 17.04 1.94 5.42
C LYS A 88 16.70 2.91 4.29
N PRO A 89 17.42 4.04 4.18
CA PRO A 89 17.26 4.96 3.05
C PRO A 89 17.72 4.37 1.71
N ARG A 90 18.57 3.33 1.73
CA ARG A 90 19.11 2.63 0.56
C ARG A 90 19.28 1.14 0.84
N GLY A 91 19.07 0.32 -0.18
CA GLY A 91 19.19 -1.15 -0.10
C GLY A 91 17.97 -1.82 0.52
N TRP A 92 18.01 -3.15 0.62
CA TRP A 92 16.88 -3.97 1.07
C TRP A 92 16.81 -4.09 2.61
N PRO A 93 15.62 -4.11 3.26
CA PRO A 93 14.27 -4.10 2.69
C PRO A 93 13.67 -2.71 2.43
N ASP A 94 12.73 -2.63 1.49
CA ASP A 94 11.97 -1.41 1.17
C ASP A 94 10.75 -1.19 2.09
N VAL A 95 10.13 -0.01 2.01
CA VAL A 95 8.96 0.38 2.83
C VAL A 95 7.77 -0.59 2.69
N ILE A 96 7.58 -1.18 1.52
CA ILE A 96 6.51 -2.16 1.26
C ILE A 96 6.79 -3.43 2.06
N THR A 97 8.02 -3.93 2.02
CA THR A 97 8.45 -5.11 2.76
C THR A 97 8.34 -4.89 4.27
N VAL A 98 8.73 -3.71 4.78
CA VAL A 98 8.61 -3.37 6.21
C VAL A 98 7.15 -3.39 6.65
N PHE A 99 6.26 -2.76 5.88
CA PHE A 99 4.84 -2.73 6.20
C PHE A 99 4.20 -4.12 6.19
N LEU A 100 4.49 -4.92 5.17
CA LEU A 100 3.96 -6.28 5.07
C LEU A 100 4.44 -7.16 6.24
N LYS A 101 5.71 -7.05 6.63
CA LYS A 101 6.21 -7.74 7.84
C LYS A 101 5.45 -7.31 9.09
N SER A 102 5.17 -6.01 9.25
CA SER A 102 4.35 -5.52 10.36
C SER A 102 2.95 -6.13 10.34
N LEU A 103 2.29 -6.17 9.17
CA LEU A 103 0.97 -6.79 9.04
C LEU A 103 1.00 -8.27 9.42
N THR A 104 2.02 -9.02 8.98
CA THR A 104 2.14 -10.45 9.32
C THR A 104 2.30 -10.73 10.82
N GLN A 105 2.75 -9.74 11.60
CA GLN A 105 3.04 -9.90 13.02
C GLN A 105 1.91 -9.38 13.92
N TYR A 106 1.19 -8.34 13.49
CA TYR A 106 0.31 -7.56 14.35
C TYR A 106 -1.12 -7.43 13.83
N TRP A 107 -1.45 -8.06 12.69
CA TRP A 107 -2.80 -8.03 12.10
C TRP A 107 -3.41 -9.43 12.02
N ASP A 108 -4.54 -9.63 12.71
CA ASP A 108 -5.27 -10.92 12.73
C ASP A 108 -6.38 -11.01 11.67
N GLY A 109 -6.64 -9.91 10.94
CA GLY A 109 -7.66 -9.87 9.89
C GLY A 109 -7.20 -10.47 8.56
N LYS A 110 -8.12 -10.58 7.60
CA LYS A 110 -7.78 -11.03 6.23
C LYS A 110 -6.91 -9.99 5.54
N LEU A 111 -5.88 -10.46 4.84
CA LEU A 111 -4.92 -9.62 4.12
C LEU A 111 -5.00 -9.87 2.62
N ILE A 112 -5.00 -8.79 1.85
CA ILE A 112 -4.89 -8.84 0.39
C ILE A 112 -3.79 -7.86 -0.02
N ALA A 113 -2.76 -8.38 -0.68
CA ALA A 113 -1.70 -7.57 -1.23
C ALA A 113 -1.85 -7.46 -2.75
N VAL A 114 -2.03 -6.22 -3.20
CA VAL A 114 -2.04 -5.91 -4.63
C VAL A 114 -0.73 -5.21 -4.97
N ILE A 115 0.09 -5.83 -5.83
CA ILE A 115 1.30 -5.23 -6.37
C ILE A 115 0.99 -4.76 -7.79
N VAL A 116 1.02 -3.45 -7.99
CA VAL A 116 0.90 -2.79 -9.29
C VAL A 116 2.30 -2.46 -9.80
N SER A 117 2.53 -2.67 -11.08
CA SER A 117 3.87 -2.80 -11.66
C SER A 117 4.84 -1.68 -11.27
N GLY A 118 6.03 -2.07 -10.83
CA GLY A 118 7.25 -1.25 -10.82
C GLY A 118 8.31 -1.93 -11.68
N PHE A 119 9.15 -1.15 -12.34
CA PHE A 119 10.07 -1.60 -13.39
C PHE A 119 11.19 -2.55 -12.95
N ASP A 120 11.27 -3.00 -11.69
CA ASP A 120 12.37 -3.87 -11.25
C ASP A 120 11.92 -4.97 -10.29
N GLY A 121 12.63 -6.10 -10.34
CA GLY A 121 12.27 -7.42 -9.80
C GLY A 121 12.22 -7.58 -8.27
N ASP A 122 11.87 -6.54 -7.51
CA ASP A 122 11.82 -6.55 -6.03
C ASP A 122 10.54 -7.20 -5.47
N GLY A 123 9.53 -7.44 -6.31
CA GLY A 123 8.23 -7.99 -5.86
C GLY A 123 8.30 -9.43 -5.34
N ALA A 124 9.18 -10.29 -5.87
CA ALA A 124 9.07 -11.74 -5.68
C ALA A 124 9.35 -12.23 -4.25
N ALA A 125 10.25 -11.58 -3.50
CA ALA A 125 10.53 -11.93 -2.10
C ALA A 125 9.38 -11.49 -1.18
N THR A 126 8.84 -10.30 -1.45
CA THR A 126 7.71 -9.70 -0.76
C THR A 126 6.44 -10.54 -0.88
N LEU A 127 6.21 -11.13 -2.07
CA LEU A 127 5.07 -12.01 -2.32
C LEU A 127 5.09 -13.33 -1.55
N ARG A 128 6.27 -13.84 -1.15
CA ARG A 128 6.34 -15.07 -0.34
C ARG A 128 5.76 -14.85 1.05
N GLY A 129 6.12 -13.75 1.72
CA GLY A 129 5.60 -13.42 3.05
C GLY A 129 4.09 -13.22 3.08
N ILE A 130 3.51 -12.62 2.03
CA ILE A 130 2.04 -12.47 1.91
C ILE A 130 1.35 -13.83 1.82
N LYS A 131 1.92 -14.76 1.04
CA LYS A 131 1.35 -16.10 0.87
C LYS A 131 1.45 -16.92 2.16
N GLU A 132 2.52 -16.74 2.92
CA GLU A 132 2.76 -17.44 4.19
C GLU A 132 1.72 -17.08 5.26
N VAL A 133 1.11 -15.89 5.21
CA VAL A 133 0.02 -15.49 6.11
C VAL A 133 -1.38 -15.64 5.50
N GLY A 134 -1.52 -16.43 4.44
CA GLY A 134 -2.81 -16.70 3.78
C GLY A 134 -3.37 -15.52 2.98
N GLY A 135 -2.53 -14.51 2.70
CA GLY A 135 -2.94 -13.34 1.94
C GLY A 135 -3.08 -13.61 0.44
N ILE A 136 -4.05 -12.95 -0.19
CA ILE A 136 -4.22 -13.03 -1.65
C ILE A 136 -3.26 -12.03 -2.30
N THR A 137 -2.44 -12.53 -3.21
CA THR A 137 -1.59 -11.69 -4.05
C THR A 137 -2.26 -11.46 -5.40
N ILE A 138 -2.39 -10.19 -5.80
CA ILE A 138 -2.78 -9.81 -7.16
C ILE A 138 -1.65 -8.99 -7.77
N ALA A 139 -1.12 -9.45 -8.90
CA ALA A 139 -0.10 -8.74 -9.65
C ALA A 139 -0.70 -8.20 -10.96
N GLN A 140 -0.36 -6.96 -11.31
CA GLN A 140 -0.73 -6.41 -12.61
C GLN A 140 -0.05 -7.19 -13.74
N LYS A 141 -0.84 -7.67 -14.71
CA LYS A 141 -0.30 -8.27 -15.94
C LYS A 141 0.43 -7.19 -16.75
N PRO A 142 1.71 -7.39 -17.16
CA PRO A 142 2.39 -6.46 -18.07
C PRO A 142 1.57 -6.28 -19.35
N GLY A 143 1.40 -5.04 -19.79
CA GLY A 143 0.79 -4.77 -21.09
C GLY A 143 1.69 -5.30 -22.21
N HIS A 144 1.10 -5.96 -23.21
CA HIS A 144 1.72 -6.03 -24.52
C HIS A 144 1.59 -4.63 -25.12
N GLU A 145 2.69 -3.92 -25.33
CA GLU A 145 2.72 -2.92 -26.39
C GLU A 145 2.74 -3.70 -27.71
N ALA A 146 1.76 -3.45 -28.57
CA ALA A 146 1.71 -3.94 -29.95
C ALA A 146 2.13 -2.80 -30.87
#